data_AF-A0A1M5MB05-F1
#
_entry.id   AF-A0A1M5MB05-F1
#
_cell.length_a   1.000
_cell.length_b   1.000
_cell.length_c   1.000
_cell.angle_alpha   90.00
_cell.angle_beta   90.00
_cell.angle_gamma   90.00
#
_symmetry.space_group_name_H-M   'P 1'
#
loop_
_entity.id
_entity.type
_entity.pdbx_description
1 polymer ?
#
loop_
_entity_poly.entity_id
_entity_poly.type
_entity_poly.pdbx_seq_one_letter_code
_entity_poly.pdbx_strand_id
1 'polypeptide(L)'
;MIDPVEDICAPAAIERALSIFRELREQDQSVILQARKILTQHIYAMIDKGEYDEQRLTVSGLAHLKSIERDHAIKSAHGTPTKKRSRRSSISSESQI
;
A
#
# COMPACT_ATOMS: atom_id res chain seq x y z
N MET A 1 -21.45 -17.22 -13.91
CA MET A 1 -20.25 -18.00 -14.29
C MET A 1 -19.11 -17.35 -13.55
N ILE A 2 -18.36 -18.10 -12.75
CA ILE A 2 -17.13 -17.60 -12.11
C ILE A 2 -16.02 -17.98 -13.08
N ASP A 3 -15.38 -16.98 -13.68
CA ASP A 3 -14.31 -17.21 -14.62
C ASP A 3 -13.14 -17.90 -13.88
N PRO A 4 -12.67 -19.08 -14.31
CA PRO A 4 -11.60 -19.83 -13.63
C PRO A 4 -10.28 -19.05 -13.54
N VAL A 5 -10.17 -17.98 -14.32
CA VAL A 5 -9.03 -17.06 -14.29
C VAL A 5 -9.07 -16.16 -13.06
N GLU A 6 -10.23 -15.74 -12.58
CA GLU A 6 -10.37 -14.98 -11.33
C GLU A 6 -9.95 -15.84 -10.12
N ASP A 7 -10.34 -17.11 -10.11
CA ASP A 7 -10.11 -18.02 -8.99
C ASP A 7 -8.65 -18.52 -8.90
N ILE A 8 -7.91 -18.52 -10.03
CA ILE A 8 -6.53 -19.03 -10.09
C ILE A 8 -5.50 -17.91 -10.26
N CYS A 9 -5.75 -16.93 -11.13
CA CYS A 9 -4.77 -15.90 -11.48
C CYS A 9 -4.62 -14.83 -10.38
N ALA A 10 -5.73 -14.45 -9.73
CA ALA A 10 -5.71 -13.48 -8.62
C ALA A 10 -4.87 -13.98 -7.43
N PRO A 11 -5.12 -15.18 -6.86
CA PRO A 11 -4.31 -15.67 -5.74
C PRO A 11 -2.84 -15.89 -6.14
N ALA A 12 -2.57 -16.43 -7.34
CA ALA A 12 -1.20 -16.64 -7.82
C ALA A 12 -0.42 -15.32 -7.92
N ALA A 13 -1.01 -14.28 -8.53
CA ALA A 13 -0.37 -12.97 -8.65
C ALA A 13 -0.15 -12.30 -7.28
N ILE A 14 -1.11 -12.44 -6.34
CA ILE A 14 -0.98 -11.90 -4.98
C ILE A 14 0.19 -12.58 -4.25
N GLU A 15 0.28 -13.91 -4.28
CA GLU A 15 1.34 -14.66 -3.60
C GLU A 15 2.71 -14.36 -4.20
N ARG A 16 2.81 -14.27 -5.53
CA ARG A 16 4.06 -13.93 -6.23
C ARG A 16 4.52 -12.51 -5.89
N ALA A 17 3.62 -11.53 -5.93
CA ALA A 17 3.95 -10.16 -5.55
C ALA A 17 4.38 -10.05 -4.07
N LEU A 18 3.69 -10.76 -3.17
CA LEU A 18 4.06 -10.78 -1.74
C LEU A 18 5.40 -11.44 -1.47
N SER A 19 5.72 -12.55 -2.13
CA SER A 19 7.02 -13.22 -1.98
C SER A 19 8.15 -12.26 -2.34
N ILE A 20 8.06 -11.63 -3.52
CA ILE A 20 9.05 -10.67 -4.01
C ILE A 20 9.16 -9.49 -3.04
N PHE A 21 8.04 -8.96 -2.57
CA PHE A 21 8.02 -7.85 -1.63
C PHE A 21 8.73 -8.18 -0.31
N ARG A 22 8.55 -9.40 0.20
CA ARG A 22 9.23 -9.91 1.40
C ARG A 22 10.71 -10.17 1.17
N GLU A 23 11.10 -10.63 -0.02
CA GLU A 23 12.51 -10.89 -0.37
C GLU A 23 13.32 -9.61 -0.54
N LEU A 24 12.68 -8.50 -0.92
CA LEU A 24 13.37 -7.22 -1.11
C LEU A 24 13.94 -6.67 0.21
N ARG A 25 13.26 -6.89 1.36
CA ARG A 25 13.69 -6.45 2.69
C ARG A 25 13.02 -7.30 3.78
N GLU A 26 13.69 -7.48 4.92
CA GLU A 26 13.00 -7.93 6.13
C GLU A 26 11.94 -6.89 6.54
N GLN A 27 10.68 -7.30 6.44
CA GLN A 27 9.54 -6.46 6.78
C GLN A 27 8.79 -7.05 7.98
N ASP A 28 8.30 -6.16 8.83
CA ASP A 28 7.42 -6.53 9.94
C ASP A 28 6.18 -7.28 9.43
N GLN A 29 5.71 -8.24 10.23
CA GLN A 29 4.49 -8.98 9.94
C GLN A 29 3.29 -8.06 9.71
N SER A 30 3.23 -6.92 10.39
CA SER A 30 2.18 -5.91 10.22
C SER A 30 2.20 -5.24 8.83
N VAL A 31 3.39 -5.03 8.26
CA VAL A 31 3.61 -4.46 6.92
C VAL A 31 3.20 -5.48 5.87
N ILE A 32 3.56 -6.76 6.06
CA ILE A 32 3.17 -7.85 5.15
C ILE A 32 1.64 -8.03 5.11
N LEU A 33 0.96 -7.97 6.26
CA LEU A 33 -0.51 -8.06 6.30
C LEU A 33 -1.19 -6.88 5.60
N GLN A 34 -0.66 -5.66 5.76
CA GLN A 34 -1.15 -4.48 5.05
C GLN A 34 -0.91 -4.59 3.54
N ALA A 35 0.30 -4.99 3.13
CA ALA A 35 0.66 -5.19 1.74
C ALA A 35 -0.25 -6.23 1.06
N ARG A 36 -0.56 -7.33 1.75
CA ARG A 36 -1.51 -8.35 1.25
C ARG A 36 -2.89 -7.77 1.00
N LYS A 37 -3.41 -6.97 1.95
CA LYS A 37 -4.73 -6.35 1.81
C LYS A 37 -4.77 -5.40 0.61
N ILE A 38 -3.74 -4.56 0.48
CA ILE A 38 -3.60 -3.61 -0.63
C ILE A 38 -3.49 -4.33 -1.97
N LEU A 39 -2.63 -5.34 -2.07
CA LEU A 39 -2.45 -6.15 -3.28
C LEU A 39 -3.75 -6.84 -3.69
N THR A 40 -4.48 -7.40 -2.72
CA THR A 40 -5.77 -8.04 -2.98
C THR A 40 -6.73 -7.03 -3.64
N GLN A 41 -6.93 -5.87 -3.02
CA GLN A 41 -7.83 -4.84 -3.57
C GLN A 41 -7.40 -4.38 -4.96
N HIS A 42 -6.11 -4.17 -5.18
CA HIS A 42 -5.58 -3.70 -6.46
C HIS A 42 -5.68 -4.75 -7.57
N ILE A 43 -5.35 -6.01 -7.29
CA ILE A 43 -5.36 -7.10 -8.27
C ILE A 43 -6.80 -7.43 -8.70
N TYR A 44 -7.76 -7.51 -7.76
CA TYR A 44 -9.17 -7.69 -8.13
C TYR A 44 -9.71 -6.50 -8.93
N ALA A 45 -9.32 -5.27 -8.61
CA ALA A 45 -9.69 -4.09 -9.40
C ALA A 45 -9.07 -4.06 -10.80
N MET A 46 -7.94 -4.74 -11.03
CA MET A 46 -7.37 -4.91 -12.37
C MET A 46 -8.07 -6.00 -13.16
N ILE A 47 -8.46 -7.08 -12.50
CA ILE A 47 -9.23 -8.16 -13.12
C ILE A 47 -10.62 -7.67 -13.54
N ASP A 48 -11.29 -6.88 -12.71
CA ASP A 48 -12.56 -6.22 -13.05
C ASP A 48 -12.43 -5.29 -14.28
N LYS A 49 -11.24 -4.74 -14.52
CA LYS A 49 -10.90 -3.94 -15.72
C LYS A 49 -10.51 -4.78 -16.94
N GLY A 50 -10.49 -6.12 -16.82
CA GLY A 50 -10.16 -7.05 -17.88
C GLY A 50 -8.67 -7.39 -18.01
N GLU A 51 -7.84 -7.10 -17.00
CA GLU A 51 -6.45 -7.55 -16.96
C GLU A 51 -6.36 -8.93 -16.29
N TYR A 52 -5.95 -9.93 -17.06
CA TYR A 52 -5.88 -11.32 -16.62
C TYR A 52 -4.46 -11.91 -16.71
N ASP A 53 -3.48 -11.11 -17.18
CA ASP A 53 -2.09 -11.55 -17.28
C ASP A 53 -1.42 -11.55 -15.90
N GLU A 54 -1.06 -12.73 -15.41
CA GLU A 54 -0.45 -12.90 -14.08
C GLU A 54 0.78 -12.02 -13.88
N GLN A 55 1.62 -11.87 -14.91
CA GLN A 55 2.84 -11.08 -14.81
C GLN A 55 2.53 -9.58 -14.70
N ARG A 56 1.58 -9.08 -15.49
CA ARG A 56 1.11 -7.70 -15.39
C ARG A 56 0.45 -7.41 -14.06
N LEU A 57 -0.37 -8.32 -13.55
CA LEU A 57 -0.97 -8.21 -12.23
C LEU A 57 0.10 -8.14 -11.13
N THR A 58 1.12 -8.99 -11.22
CA THR A 58 2.26 -9.03 -10.29
C THR A 58 3.09 -7.74 -10.35
N VAL A 59 3.50 -7.31 -11.54
CA VAL A 59 4.34 -6.10 -11.73
C VAL A 59 3.58 -4.85 -11.32
N SER A 60 2.31 -4.72 -11.70
CA SER A 60 1.45 -3.60 -11.32
C SER A 60 1.20 -3.58 -9.81
N GLY A 61 0.98 -4.74 -9.18
CA GLY A 61 0.87 -4.88 -7.74
C GLY A 61 2.13 -4.41 -6.99
N LEU A 62 3.31 -4.83 -7.45
CA LEU A 62 4.59 -4.38 -6.89
C LEU A 62 4.83 -2.87 -7.08
N ALA A 63 4.49 -2.32 -8.24
CA ALA A 63 4.57 -0.89 -8.50
C ALA A 63 3.64 -0.10 -7.56
N HIS A 64 2.43 -0.60 -7.34
CA HIS A 64 1.47 0.00 -6.42
C HIS A 64 1.96 -0.02 -4.98
N LEU A 65 2.50 -1.16 -4.51
CA LEU A 65 3.11 -1.25 -3.18
C LEU A 65 4.26 -0.24 -3.00
N LYS A 66 5.19 -0.16 -3.96
CA LYS A 66 6.28 0.82 -3.92
C LYS A 66 5.80 2.26 -3.89
N SER A 67 4.70 2.57 -4.60
CA SER A 67 4.11 3.91 -4.58
C SER A 67 3.55 4.25 -3.20
N ILE A 68 2.90 3.30 -2.53
CA ILE A 68 2.29 3.48 -1.20
C ILE A 68 3.35 3.55 -0.10
N GLU A 69 4.44 2.79 -0.23
CA GLU A 69 5.62 2.93 0.64
C GLU A 69 6.21 4.34 0.55
N ARG A 70 6.33 4.89 -0.67
CA ARG A 70 6.79 6.27 -0.90
C ARG A 70 5.83 7.32 -0.34
N ASP A 71 4.53 7.04 -0.37
CA ASP A 71 3.49 7.90 0.21
C ASP A 71 3.40 7.80 1.75
N HIS A 72 4.27 7.01 2.40
CA HIS A 72 4.29 6.78 3.85
C HIS A 72 2.99 6.17 4.41
N ALA A 73 2.17 5.53 3.58
CA ALA A 73 0.89 4.96 3.99
C ALA A 73 1.02 3.56 4.62
N ILE A 74 2.08 2.80 4.32
CA ILE A 74 2.42 1.56 5.04
C ILE A 74 3.51 1.88 6.06
N LYS A 75 3.12 2.21 7.29
CA LYS A 75 4.05 2.35 8.42
C LYS A 75 3.93 1.13 9.32
N SER A 76 5.06 0.49 9.58
CA SER A 76 5.21 -0.40 10.74
C SER A 76 4.90 0.40 12.01
N ALA A 77 4.08 -0.17 12.89
CA ALA A 77 3.72 0.44 14.17
C ALA A 77 4.93 0.66 15.10
N HIS A 78 6.12 0.15 14.75
CA HIS A 78 7.37 0.39 15.48
C HIS A 78 8.05 1.74 15.18
N GLY A 79 7.47 2.60 14.34
CA GLY A 79 7.85 4.01 14.25
C GLY A 79 7.07 4.87 15.23
N THR A 80 7.51 4.95 16.49
CA THR A 80 6.90 5.77 17.55
C THR A 80 6.55 7.20 17.05
N PRO A 81 5.33 7.69 17.29
CA PRO A 81 4.89 9.00 16.84
C PRO A 81 5.39 10.08 17.81
N THR A 82 6.18 11.05 17.34
CA THR A 82 6.40 12.28 18.11
C THR A 82 6.11 13.53 17.29
N LYS A 83 4.93 14.09 17.58
CA LYS A 83 4.59 15.51 17.72
C LYS A 83 5.18 16.49 16.68
N LYS A 84 4.26 17.14 15.95
CA LYS A 84 4.09 18.61 16.13
C LYS A 84 2.61 18.97 16.23
N ARG A 85 2.15 19.08 17.48
CA ARG A 85 1.11 20.04 17.85
C ARG A 85 1.60 21.41 17.44
N SER A 86 0.98 22.07 16.47
CA SER A 86 1.01 23.53 16.39
C SER A 86 -0.27 24.05 17.01
N ARG A 87 -0.23 24.25 18.33
CA ARG A 87 -1.21 25.03 19.10
C ARG A 87 -0.42 26.09 19.87
N ARG A 88 -0.46 27.32 19.38
CA ARG A 88 -0.29 28.63 20.06
C ARG A 88 0.23 29.64 19.03
N SER A 89 -0.15 30.89 19.01
CA SER A 89 -1.05 31.68 19.88
C SER A 89 -1.25 33.02 19.17
N SER A 90 -2.42 33.59 19.38
CA SER A 90 -2.67 35.03 19.31
C SER A 90 -1.46 35.88 19.71
N ILE A 91 -1.08 36.83 18.85
CA ILE A 91 -0.64 38.13 19.31
C ILE A 91 -1.53 39.17 18.61
N SER A 92 -2.41 39.77 19.40
CA SER A 92 -3.01 41.06 19.12
C SER A 92 -2.01 42.08 19.65
N SER A 93 -1.69 43.11 18.85
CA SER A 93 -1.22 44.46 19.21
C SER A 93 -0.23 44.96 18.17
N GLU A 94 -0.65 45.84 17.27
CA GLU A 94 0.17 47.00 16.94
C GLU A 94 -0.75 48.17 16.59
N SER A 95 -0.73 49.15 17.48
CA SER A 95 -1.27 50.48 17.34
C SER A 95 -0.06 51.38 17.07
N GLN A 96 -0.04 52.02 15.90
CA GLN A 96 0.70 53.23 15.49
C GLN A 96 0.49 53.27 13.96
N ILE A 97 -0.18 54.27 13.39
CA ILE A 97 0.23 55.68 13.29
C ILE A 97 -1.02 56.58 13.38
#